data_AF-A0A2V8SNA9-F1
#
_entry.id   AF-A0A2V8SNA9-F1
#
_cell.length_a   1.000
_cell.length_b   1.000
_cell.length_c   1.000
_cell.angle_alpha   90.00
_cell.angle_beta   90.00
_cell.angle_gamma   90.00
#
_symmetry.space_group_name_H-M   'P 1'
#
loop_
_entity.id
_entity.type
_entity.pdbx_description
1 polymer ?
#
loop_
_entity_poly.entity_id
_entity_poly.type
_entity_poly.pdbx_seq_one_letter_code
_entity_poly.pdbx_strand_id
1 'polypeptide(L)'
;MRQSVHITSWGGRLAVALYALAAVVCVLLVYAAAVRRSAPVVETVTTGGARAVAPAPTPVIYAPQLPERDAEVEQAGDRIAEVEVYLKKRQSAAALAALTRARHATARALEARQRKGSRGDELASALKGLDAVQRAIERGAFDDAHRQLVALDESLDRLN
;
A
#
# COMPACT_ATOMS: atom_id res chain seq x y z
N MET A 1 9.22 61.76 28.56
CA MET A 1 9.38 60.35 28.95
C MET A 1 8.92 59.48 27.77
N ARG A 2 9.85 58.84 27.04
CA ARG A 2 9.55 57.88 25.97
C ARG A 2 10.14 56.54 26.39
N GLN A 3 9.30 55.53 26.57
CA GLN A 3 9.73 54.17 26.92
C GLN A 3 10.13 53.39 25.67
N SER A 4 11.32 52.81 25.72
CA SER A 4 11.88 51.89 24.74
C SER A 4 11.27 50.50 24.94
N VAL A 5 10.56 49.97 23.93
CA VAL A 5 10.07 48.59 23.95
C VAL A 5 11.10 47.70 23.24
N HIS A 6 12.00 47.09 24.02
CA HIS A 6 12.88 46.02 23.57
C HIS A 6 12.30 44.67 23.99
N ILE A 7 11.30 44.14 23.27
CA ILE A 7 10.85 42.76 23.48
C ILE A 7 10.41 42.20 22.14
N THR A 8 11.24 41.39 21.46
CA THR A 8 10.86 40.25 20.57
C THR A 8 12.02 39.66 19.73
N SER A 9 13.21 39.42 20.30
CA SER A 9 14.27 38.67 19.58
C SER A 9 14.42 37.20 20.05
N TRP A 10 13.83 36.85 21.20
CA TRP A 10 14.01 35.52 21.81
C TRP A 10 13.04 34.45 21.27
N GLY A 11 11.79 34.81 20.96
CA GLY A 11 10.79 33.85 20.46
C GLY A 11 11.11 33.28 19.07
N GLY A 12 11.68 34.10 18.17
CA GLY A 12 12.05 33.66 16.82
C GLY A 12 13.20 32.66 16.79
N ARG A 13 14.20 32.83 17.66
CA ARG A 13 15.35 31.90 17.75
C ARG A 13 14.93 30.54 18.29
N LEU A 14 13.98 30.52 19.22
CA LEU A 14 13.44 29.30 19.81
C LEU A 14 12.57 28.52 18.80
N ALA A 15 11.77 29.23 18.00
CA ALA A 15 11.00 28.62 16.91
C ALA A 15 11.92 27.99 15.84
N VAL A 16 12.96 28.69 15.40
CA VAL A 16 13.93 28.17 14.41
C VAL A 16 14.66 26.94 14.94
N ALA A 17 15.05 26.94 16.21
CA ALA A 17 15.68 25.78 16.85
C ALA A 17 14.75 24.56 16.88
N LEU A 18 13.46 24.75 17.19
CA LEU A 18 12.47 23.66 17.21
C LEU A 18 12.21 23.09 15.80
N TYR A 19 12.14 23.94 14.77
CA TYR A 19 11.99 23.48 13.38
C TYR A 19 13.20 22.70 12.89
N ALA A 20 14.42 23.16 13.21
CA ALA A 20 15.64 22.44 12.88
C ALA A 20 15.69 21.07 13.57
N LEU A 21 15.28 20.99 14.83
CA LEU A 21 15.26 19.75 15.60
C LEU A 21 14.21 18.77 15.05
N ALA A 22 13.02 19.26 14.68
CA ALA A 22 11.99 18.46 14.02
C ALA A 22 12.45 17.90 12.67
N ALA A 23 13.18 18.70 11.86
CA ALA A 23 13.72 18.25 10.59
C ALA A 23 14.78 17.14 10.77
N VAL A 24 15.67 17.29 11.74
CA VAL A 24 16.69 16.27 12.06
C VAL A 24 16.04 14.96 12.52
N VAL A 25 15.03 15.04 13.40
CA VAL A 25 14.28 13.86 13.85
C VAL A 25 13.57 13.18 12.67
N CYS A 26 12.98 13.95 11.76
CA CYS A 26 12.31 13.41 10.58
C CYS A 26 13.29 12.66 9.65
N VAL A 27 14.47 13.23 9.40
CA VAL A 27 15.52 12.59 8.59
C VAL A 27 16.04 11.31 9.26
N LEU A 28 16.24 11.32 10.58
CA LEU A 28 16.66 10.12 11.33
C LEU A 28 15.61 9.00 11.28
N LEU A 29 14.32 9.33 11.35
CA LEU A 29 13.24 8.34 11.24
C LEU A 29 13.18 7.70 9.84
N VAL A 30 13.33 8.49 8.78
CA VAL A 30 13.38 7.99 7.40
C VAL A 30 14.60 7.09 7.19
N TYR A 31 15.77 7.50 7.71
CA TYR A 31 17.00 6.70 7.64
C TYR A 31 16.86 5.37 8.40
N ALA A 32 16.28 5.38 9.60
CA ALA A 32 16.04 4.18 10.40
C ALA A 32 15.07 3.20 9.71
N ALA A 33 14.06 3.70 9.00
CA ALA A 33 13.13 2.88 8.22
C ALA A 33 13.81 2.25 6.98
N ALA A 34 14.72 2.97 6.33
CA ALA A 34 15.44 2.50 5.16
C ALA A 34 16.49 1.42 5.50
N VAL A 35 17.19 1.57 6.63
CA VAL A 35 18.26 0.64 7.05
C VAL A 35 17.74 -0.71 7.55
N ARG A 36 16.49 -0.80 8.03
CA ARG A 36 15.90 -2.06 8.54
C ARG A 36 15.55 -3.12 7.48
N ARG A 37 15.79 -2.87 6.18
CA ARG A 37 15.27 -3.73 5.09
C ARG A 37 16.16 -4.88 4.63
N SER A 38 17.32 -5.14 5.25
CA SER A 38 18.16 -6.25 4.79
C SER A 38 18.82 -6.99 5.94
N ALA A 39 18.15 -8.03 6.44
CA ALA A 39 18.84 -9.16 7.04
C ALA A 39 18.37 -10.42 6.27
N PRO A 40 19.22 -11.04 5.43
CA PRO A 40 18.91 -12.36 4.92
C PRO A 40 18.83 -13.31 6.13
N VAL A 41 17.73 -14.04 6.25
CA VAL A 41 17.56 -15.08 7.26
C VAL A 41 18.53 -16.21 6.90
N VAL A 42 19.65 -16.28 7.63
CA VAL A 42 20.60 -17.40 7.55
C VAL A 42 20.28 -18.34 8.70
N GLU A 43 19.51 -19.39 8.42
CA GLU A 43 19.27 -20.45 9.39
C GLU A 43 20.55 -21.27 9.58
N THR A 44 21.15 -21.19 10.76
CA THR A 44 22.30 -22.02 11.15
C THR A 44 21.79 -23.26 11.88
N VAL A 45 21.66 -24.38 11.16
CA VAL A 45 21.33 -25.67 11.77
C VAL A 45 22.55 -26.18 12.55
N THR A 46 22.47 -26.14 13.88
CA THR A 46 23.48 -26.75 14.76
C THR A 46 23.13 -28.22 14.97
N THR A 47 23.65 -29.11 14.14
CA THR A 47 23.66 -30.55 14.45
C THR A 47 24.88 -30.88 15.31
N GLY A 48 24.62 -31.27 16.55
CA GLY A 48 25.62 -31.76 17.50
C GLY A 48 26.46 -32.91 16.91
N GLY A 49 27.76 -32.87 17.23
CA GLY A 49 28.78 -33.65 16.55
C GLY A 49 28.67 -35.17 16.67
N ALA A 50 28.87 -35.84 15.54
CA ALA A 50 29.65 -37.06 15.43
C ALA A 50 30.16 -37.18 13.99
N ARG A 51 31.44 -37.53 13.88
CA ARG A 51 32.25 -37.53 12.66
C ARG A 51 31.78 -38.56 11.64
N ALA A 52 31.26 -38.10 10.51
CA ALA A 52 31.33 -38.77 9.21
C ALA A 52 31.37 -37.67 8.15
N VAL A 53 32.42 -37.64 7.30
CA VAL A 53 32.48 -36.71 6.17
C VAL A 53 31.49 -37.23 5.12
N ALA A 54 30.22 -36.86 5.28
CA ALA A 54 29.22 -37.01 4.24
C ALA A 54 29.54 -36.02 3.10
N PRO A 55 29.28 -36.37 1.82
CA PRO A 55 29.43 -35.43 0.72
C PRO A 55 28.62 -34.17 1.04
N ALA A 56 29.24 -33.00 0.82
CA ALA A 56 28.60 -31.71 1.08
C ALA A 56 27.20 -31.71 0.42
N PRO A 57 26.12 -31.50 1.17
CA PRO A 57 24.79 -31.47 0.58
C PRO A 57 24.76 -30.33 -0.43
N THR A 58 24.52 -30.64 -1.70
CA THR A 58 24.23 -29.63 -2.71
C THR A 58 22.98 -28.89 -2.25
N PRO A 59 23.04 -27.57 -2.06
CA PRO A 59 21.85 -26.81 -1.67
C PRO A 59 20.83 -26.95 -2.79
N VAL A 60 19.76 -27.70 -2.54
CA VAL A 60 18.61 -27.75 -3.42
C VAL A 60 17.88 -26.41 -3.24
N ILE A 61 18.19 -25.46 -4.12
CA ILE A 61 17.49 -24.19 -4.17
C ILE A 61 16.12 -24.47 -4.78
N TYR A 62 15.13 -24.71 -3.92
CA TYR A 62 13.73 -24.60 -4.31
C TYR A 62 13.44 -23.11 -4.49
N ALA A 63 13.51 -22.62 -5.73
CA ALA A 63 12.82 -21.39 -6.07
C ALA A 63 11.33 -21.75 -6.20
N PRO A 64 10.45 -21.38 -5.26
CA PRO A 64 9.02 -21.59 -5.45
C PRO A 64 8.63 -20.88 -6.74
N GLN A 65 8.14 -21.65 -7.72
CA GLN A 65 7.51 -21.09 -8.91
C GLN A 65 6.19 -20.50 -8.46
N LEU A 66 6.21 -19.20 -8.16
CA LEU A 66 4.99 -18.44 -7.93
C LEU A 66 4.20 -18.40 -9.25
N PRO A 67 2.85 -18.47 -9.18
CA PRO A 67 2.03 -18.27 -10.36
C PRO A 67 2.35 -16.90 -11.00
N GLU A 68 2.25 -16.84 -12.33
CA GLU A 68 2.50 -15.62 -13.08
C GLU A 68 1.47 -14.55 -12.66
N ARG A 69 1.91 -13.53 -11.91
CA ARG A 69 1.03 -12.45 -11.45
C ARG A 69 0.71 -11.49 -12.59
N ASP A 70 -0.57 -11.19 -12.77
CA ASP A 70 -1.01 -10.19 -13.74
C ASP A 70 -0.84 -8.78 -13.17
N ALA A 71 0.23 -8.08 -13.56
CA ALA A 71 0.60 -6.78 -13.00
C ALA A 71 -0.51 -5.73 -13.08
N GLU A 72 -1.38 -5.79 -14.10
CA GLU A 72 -2.50 -4.85 -14.22
C GLU A 72 -3.62 -5.18 -13.21
N VAL A 73 -3.83 -6.46 -12.89
CA VAL A 73 -4.79 -6.91 -11.87
C VAL A 73 -4.31 -6.53 -10.47
N GLU A 74 -3.02 -6.74 -10.18
CA GLU A 74 -2.40 -6.29 -8.93
C GLU A 74 -2.57 -4.77 -8.76
N GLN A 75 -2.29 -4.00 -9.81
CA GLN A 75 -2.46 -2.56 -9.78
C GLN A 75 -3.93 -2.15 -9.58
N ALA A 76 -4.89 -2.90 -10.12
CA ALA A 76 -6.30 -2.65 -9.87
C ALA A 76 -6.65 -2.87 -8.38
N GLY A 77 -6.17 -3.96 -7.78
CA GLY A 77 -6.31 -4.25 -6.35
C GLY A 77 -5.71 -3.14 -5.46
N ASP A 78 -4.48 -2.71 -5.75
CA ASP A 78 -3.82 -1.61 -5.02
C ASP A 78 -4.66 -0.32 -5.03
N ARG A 79 -5.30 -0.01 -6.16
CA ARG A 79 -6.14 1.19 -6.27
C ARG A 79 -7.48 1.03 -5.57
N ILE A 80 -8.02 -0.18 -5.48
CA ILE A 80 -9.22 -0.49 -4.69
C ILE A 80 -8.91 -0.35 -3.20
N ALA A 81 -7.78 -0.88 -2.73
CA ALA A 81 -7.32 -0.71 -1.36
C ALA A 81 -7.10 0.77 -0.99
N GLU A 82 -6.62 1.59 -1.94
CA GLU A 82 -6.50 3.04 -1.76
C GLU A 82 -7.87 3.71 -1.46
N VAL A 83 -8.94 3.28 -2.12
CA VAL A 83 -10.31 3.78 -1.84
C VAL A 83 -10.72 3.45 -0.41
N GLU A 84 -10.44 2.22 0.04
CA GLU A 84 -10.77 1.75 1.38
C GLU A 84 -10.14 2.63 2.47
N VAL A 85 -8.88 3.03 2.29
CA VAL A 85 -8.17 3.93 3.21
C VAL A 85 -8.92 5.25 3.37
N TYR A 86 -9.42 5.84 2.27
CA TYR A 86 -10.16 7.10 2.32
C TYR A 86 -11.59 6.95 2.84
N LEU A 87 -12.24 5.82 2.59
CA LEU A 87 -13.54 5.47 3.17
C LEU A 87 -13.46 5.35 4.69
N LYS A 88 -12.45 4.65 5.23
CA LYS A 88 -12.21 4.54 6.68
C LYS A 88 -11.98 5.90 7.34
N LYS A 89 -11.37 6.83 6.62
CA LYS A 89 -11.15 8.22 7.06
C LYS A 89 -12.37 9.13 6.86
N ARG A 90 -13.46 8.62 6.26
CA ARG A 90 -14.68 9.37 5.89
C ARG A 90 -14.39 10.58 5.00
N GLN A 91 -13.37 10.48 4.14
CA GLN A 91 -12.94 11.56 3.24
C GLN A 91 -13.58 11.37 1.85
N SER A 92 -14.83 11.82 1.68
CA SER A 92 -15.61 11.59 0.44
C SER A 92 -14.89 12.05 -0.83
N ALA A 93 -14.39 13.28 -0.88
CA ALA A 93 -13.71 13.81 -2.06
C ALA A 93 -12.46 13.00 -2.44
N ALA A 94 -11.66 12.62 -1.44
CA ALA A 94 -10.47 11.79 -1.66
C ALA A 94 -10.84 10.36 -2.08
N ALA A 95 -11.88 9.78 -1.47
CA ALA A 95 -12.40 8.47 -1.82
C ALA A 95 -12.94 8.43 -3.26
N LEU A 96 -13.66 9.45 -3.70
CA LEU A 96 -14.13 9.57 -5.09
C LEU A 96 -12.96 9.70 -6.07
N ALA A 97 -11.96 10.52 -5.75
CA ALA A 97 -10.77 10.65 -6.59
C ALA A 97 -9.98 9.33 -6.69
N ALA A 98 -9.84 8.60 -5.58
CA ALA A 98 -9.25 7.27 -5.57
C ALA A 98 -10.11 6.26 -6.37
N LEU A 99 -11.43 6.33 -6.27
CA LEU A 99 -12.35 5.45 -6.99
C LEU A 99 -12.23 5.61 -8.50
N THR A 100 -12.05 6.83 -8.98
CA THR A 100 -11.76 7.11 -10.39
C THR A 100 -10.45 6.42 -10.83
N ARG A 101 -9.39 6.49 -10.01
CA ARG A 101 -8.14 5.77 -10.30
C ARG A 101 -8.34 4.26 -10.31
N ALA A 102 -9.10 3.71 -9.36
CA ALA A 102 -9.43 2.30 -9.28
C ALA A 102 -10.19 1.80 -10.53
N ARG A 103 -11.17 2.56 -11.01
CA ARG A 103 -11.86 2.24 -12.26
C ARG A 103 -10.93 2.21 -13.46
N HIS A 104 -10.07 3.22 -13.61
CA HIS A 104 -9.13 3.25 -14.73
C HIS A 104 -8.16 2.06 -14.68
N ALA A 105 -7.63 1.71 -13.52
CA ALA A 105 -6.76 0.54 -13.37
C ALA A 105 -7.50 -0.77 -13.69
N THR A 106 -8.72 -0.94 -13.17
CA THR A 106 -9.56 -2.13 -13.43
C THR A 106 -9.91 -2.26 -14.92
N ALA A 107 -10.21 -1.14 -15.60
CA ALA A 107 -10.46 -1.13 -17.05
C ALA A 107 -9.21 -1.52 -17.85
N ARG A 108 -8.03 -1.02 -17.48
CA ARG A 108 -6.77 -1.43 -18.11
C ARG A 108 -6.48 -2.92 -17.91
N ALA A 109 -6.73 -3.45 -16.71
CA ALA A 109 -6.60 -4.88 -16.44
C ALA A 109 -7.54 -5.72 -17.32
N LEU A 110 -8.78 -5.27 -17.49
CA LEU A 110 -9.75 -5.92 -18.37
C LEU A 110 -9.26 -5.94 -19.82
N GLU A 111 -8.82 -4.80 -20.35
CA GLU A 111 -8.25 -4.70 -21.70
C GLU A 111 -7.00 -5.57 -21.87
N ALA A 112 -6.14 -5.63 -20.86
CA ALA A 112 -4.94 -6.49 -20.87
C ALA A 112 -5.31 -7.97 -20.94
N ARG A 113 -6.27 -8.44 -20.14
CA ARG A 113 -6.76 -9.83 -20.18
C ARG A 113 -7.43 -10.17 -21.50
N GLN A 114 -8.26 -9.27 -22.04
CA GLN A 114 -8.90 -9.46 -23.34
C GLN A 114 -7.87 -9.58 -24.46
N ARG A 115 -6.81 -8.77 -24.46
CA ARG A 115 -5.71 -8.87 -25.44
C ARG A 115 -4.94 -10.21 -25.33
N LYS A 116 -4.88 -10.80 -24.14
CA LYS A 116 -4.31 -12.14 -23.90
C LYS A 116 -5.30 -13.28 -24.22
N GLY A 117 -6.51 -12.97 -24.71
CA GLY A 117 -7.54 -13.97 -25.01
C GLY A 117 -8.23 -14.57 -23.78
N SER A 118 -8.02 -13.99 -22.59
CA SER A 118 -8.64 -14.43 -21.35
C SER A 118 -9.99 -13.75 -21.13
N ARG A 119 -10.92 -14.46 -20.48
CA ARG A 119 -12.19 -13.88 -20.03
C ARG A 119 -11.91 -12.94 -18.85
N GLY A 120 -12.53 -11.77 -18.87
CA GLY A 120 -12.41 -10.74 -17.83
C GLY A 120 -13.76 -10.41 -17.21
N ASP A 121 -14.64 -11.40 -17.11
CA ASP A 121 -16.02 -11.22 -16.65
C ASP A 121 -16.05 -10.68 -15.21
N GLU A 122 -15.08 -11.07 -14.39
CA GLU A 122 -14.96 -10.63 -13.01
C GLU A 122 -14.44 -9.20 -12.91
N LEU A 123 -13.48 -8.80 -13.75
CA LEU A 123 -13.04 -7.40 -13.86
C LEU A 123 -14.18 -6.50 -14.41
N ALA A 124 -14.97 -7.01 -15.34
CA ALA A 124 -16.16 -6.32 -15.84
C ALA A 124 -17.25 -6.19 -14.75
N SER A 125 -17.42 -7.22 -13.92
CA SER A 125 -18.30 -7.17 -12.75
C SER A 125 -17.77 -6.21 -11.69
N ALA A 126 -16.45 -6.17 -11.50
CA ALA A 126 -15.80 -5.25 -10.57
C ALA A 126 -16.04 -3.79 -10.95
N LEU A 127 -15.92 -3.45 -12.25
CA LEU A 127 -16.27 -2.12 -12.75
C LEU A 127 -17.71 -1.71 -12.41
N LYS A 128 -18.68 -2.64 -12.55
CA LYS A 128 -20.08 -2.39 -12.15
C LYS A 128 -20.23 -2.23 -10.64
N GLY A 129 -19.49 -3.00 -9.84
CA GLY A 129 -19.48 -2.88 -8.38
C GLY A 129 -18.95 -1.52 -7.91
N LEU A 130 -17.92 -0.98 -8.57
CA LEU A 130 -17.39 0.36 -8.28
C LEU A 130 -18.45 1.47 -8.51
N ASP A 131 -19.42 1.27 -9.40
CA ASP A 131 -20.57 2.19 -9.57
C ASP A 131 -21.55 2.17 -8.39
N ALA A 132 -21.70 1.04 -7.72
CA ALA A 132 -22.48 0.96 -6.48
C ALA A 132 -21.75 1.72 -5.36
N VAL A 133 -20.42 1.51 -5.23
CA VAL A 133 -19.57 2.19 -4.26
C VAL A 133 -19.60 3.71 -4.46
N GLN A 134 -19.48 4.21 -5.71
CA GLN A 134 -19.59 5.65 -5.98
C GLN A 134 -20.88 6.22 -5.44
N ARG A 135 -22.01 5.60 -5.79
CA ARG A 135 -23.34 6.07 -5.37
C ARG A 135 -23.50 6.05 -3.85
N ALA A 136 -22.89 5.09 -3.16
CA ALA A 136 -22.88 5.06 -1.70
C ALA A 136 -22.05 6.21 -1.10
N ILE A 137 -20.87 6.52 -1.67
CA ILE A 137 -20.02 7.64 -1.24
C ILE A 137 -20.73 8.98 -1.45
N GLU A 138 -21.36 9.17 -2.62
CA GLU A 138 -22.08 10.41 -2.96
C GLU A 138 -23.25 10.69 -2.00
N ARG A 139 -23.88 9.65 -1.47
CA ARG A 139 -24.94 9.75 -0.46
C ARG A 139 -24.41 9.88 0.98
N GLY A 140 -23.09 9.86 1.19
CA GLY A 140 -22.47 9.86 2.52
C GLY A 140 -22.62 8.54 3.29
N ALA A 141 -23.04 7.46 2.62
CA ALA A 141 -23.20 6.13 3.21
C ALA A 141 -21.85 5.38 3.22
N PHE A 142 -20.90 5.88 4.02
CA PHE A 142 -19.53 5.35 4.04
C PHE A 142 -19.42 3.89 4.47
N ASP A 143 -20.24 3.46 5.44
CA ASP A 143 -20.21 2.09 5.93
C ASP A 143 -20.78 1.11 4.89
N ASP A 144 -21.78 1.55 4.11
CA ASP A 144 -22.29 0.80 2.95
C ASP A 144 -21.27 0.74 1.82
N ALA A 145 -20.64 1.87 1.51
CA ALA A 145 -19.58 1.96 0.50
C ALA A 145 -18.41 1.03 0.86
N HIS A 146 -18.01 1.00 2.12
CA HIS A 146 -16.95 0.14 2.61
C HIS A 146 -17.32 -1.34 2.51
N ARG A 147 -18.52 -1.74 2.96
CA ARG A 147 -19.00 -3.14 2.82
C ARG A 147 -19.04 -3.59 1.36
N GLN A 148 -19.53 -2.74 0.47
CA GLN A 148 -19.58 -3.04 -0.97
C GLN A 148 -18.17 -3.16 -1.57
N LEU A 149 -17.23 -2.32 -1.14
CA LEU A 149 -15.85 -2.36 -1.61
C LEU A 149 -15.11 -3.60 -1.13
N VAL A 150 -15.29 -4.03 0.13
CA VAL A 150 -14.69 -5.27 0.67
C VAL A 150 -15.22 -6.49 -0.08
N ALA A 151 -16.53 -6.57 -0.32
CA ALA A 151 -17.11 -7.65 -1.10
C ALA A 151 -16.57 -7.69 -2.56
N LEU A 152 -16.23 -6.52 -3.11
CA LEU A 152 -15.59 -6.40 -4.42
C LEU A 152 -14.16 -6.94 -4.40
N ASP A 153 -13.37 -6.55 -3.39
CA ASP A 153 -11.97 -6.93 -3.22
C ASP A 153 -11.83 -8.45 -3.06
N GLU A 154 -12.65 -9.07 -2.19
CA GLU A 154 -12.70 -10.52 -2.03
C GLU A 154 -13.07 -11.27 -3.34
N SER A 155 -13.83 -10.64 -4.23
CA SER A 155 -14.16 -11.23 -5.52
C SER A 155 -12.99 -11.19 -6.51
N LEU A 156 -12.15 -10.15 -6.39
CA LEU A 156 -10.95 -9.97 -7.22
C LEU A 156 -9.79 -10.85 -6.75
N ASP A 157 -9.62 -11.02 -5.43
CA ASP A 157 -8.58 -11.89 -4.86
C ASP A 157 -8.71 -13.35 -5.35
N ARG A 158 -9.92 -13.79 -5.69
CA ARG A 158 -10.15 -15.13 -6.26
C ARG A 158 -9.66 -15.29 -7.70
N LEU A 159 -9.21 -14.21 -8.35
CA LEU A 159 -8.71 -14.21 -9.74
C LEU A 159 -7.20 -14.39 -9.86
N ASN A 160 -6.49 -14.34 -8.73
CA ASN A 160 -5.05 -14.50 -8.59
C ASN A 160 -4.73 -15.84 -7.92
#